data_AF-A0A379QF22-F1
#
_entry.id   AF-A0A379QF22-F1
#
_cell.length_a   1.000
_cell.length_b   1.000
_cell.length_c   1.000
_cell.angle_alpha   90.00
_cell.angle_beta   90.00
_cell.angle_gamma   90.00
#
_symmetry.space_group_name_H-M   'P 1'
#
loop_
_entity.id
_entity.type
_entity.pdbx_description
1 polymer ?
#
loop_
_entity_poly.entity_id
_entity_poly.type
_entity_poly.pdbx_seq_one_letter_code
_entity_poly.pdbx_strand_id
1 'polypeptide(L)'
;MANVLALTTVYASRSQAMRAAQAKWDKLQRGVAEFSITLALGRADLFPKTPVRVSGFKRVIDEQSWLISKVTHNLNNSGFTTGLELEVKHL
;
A
#
# COMPACT_ATOMS: atom_id res chain seq x y z
N MET A 1 -13.80 -1.18 -24.00
CA MET A 1 -13.65 -2.57 -23.52
C MET A 1 -13.56 -2.51 -22.00
N ALA A 2 -14.52 -3.11 -21.27
CA ALA A 2 -14.51 -3.12 -19.82
C ALA A 2 -13.51 -4.17 -19.31
N ASN A 3 -12.58 -3.78 -18.44
CA ASN A 3 -11.65 -4.69 -17.79
C ASN A 3 -12.41 -5.50 -16.72
N VAL A 4 -12.79 -6.73 -17.05
CA VAL A 4 -13.52 -7.63 -16.13
C VAL A 4 -12.51 -8.52 -15.40
N LEU A 5 -12.34 -8.30 -14.10
CA LEU A 5 -11.59 -9.21 -13.24
C LEU A 5 -12.53 -10.28 -12.67
N ALA A 6 -12.35 -11.54 -13.08
CA ALA A 6 -13.10 -12.68 -12.56
C ALA A 6 -12.35 -13.35 -11.39
N LEU A 7 -13.05 -13.66 -10.30
CA LEU A 7 -12.51 -14.50 -9.22
C LEU A 7 -12.66 -15.98 -9.60
N THR A 8 -11.55 -16.72 -9.61
CA THR A 8 -11.52 -18.15 -9.97
C THR A 8 -11.90 -19.09 -8.82
N THR A 9 -12.07 -18.56 -7.61
CA THR A 9 -12.44 -19.32 -6.41
C THR A 9 -13.95 -19.60 -6.38
N VAL A 10 -14.32 -20.87 -6.22
CA VAL A 10 -15.72 -21.26 -5.98
C VAL A 10 -16.04 -21.04 -4.51
N TYR A 11 -17.04 -20.19 -4.22
CA TYR A 11 -17.49 -19.91 -2.87
C TYR A 11 -18.78 -20.68 -2.56
N ALA A 12 -18.91 -21.14 -1.31
CA ALA A 12 -20.03 -21.96 -0.86
C ALA A 12 -21.39 -21.23 -0.86
N SER A 13 -21.40 -19.89 -0.89
CA SER A 13 -22.62 -19.09 -0.94
C SER A 13 -22.45 -17.84 -1.79
N ARG A 14 -23.56 -17.35 -2.37
CA ARG A 14 -23.62 -16.07 -3.08
C ARG A 14 -23.10 -14.91 -2.21
N SER A 15 -23.44 -14.90 -0.92
CA SER A 15 -23.01 -13.86 0.01
C SER A 15 -21.49 -13.84 0.20
N GLN A 16 -20.82 -15.01 0.22
CA GLN A 16 -19.37 -15.07 0.29
C GLN A 16 -18.71 -14.61 -1.01
N ALA A 17 -19.25 -15.04 -2.16
CA ALA A 17 -18.75 -14.61 -3.47
C ALA A 17 -18.84 -13.09 -3.64
N MET A 18 -19.97 -12.47 -3.26
CA MET A 18 -20.14 -11.02 -3.34
C MET A 18 -19.17 -10.28 -2.41
N ARG A 19 -18.97 -10.73 -1.17
CA ARG A 19 -18.00 -10.10 -0.26
C ARG A 19 -16.57 -10.22 -0.78
N ALA A 20 -16.19 -11.36 -1.35
CA ALA A 20 -14.86 -11.54 -1.93
C ALA A 20 -14.66 -10.67 -3.18
N ALA A 21 -15.67 -10.57 -4.04
CA ALA A 21 -15.65 -9.69 -5.20
C ALA A 21 -15.53 -8.22 -4.79
N GLN A 22 -16.32 -7.78 -3.80
CA GLN A 22 -16.27 -6.43 -3.26
C GLN A 22 -14.89 -6.14 -2.65
N ALA A 23 -14.37 -7.02 -1.79
CA ALA A 23 -13.06 -6.82 -1.17
C ALA A 23 -11.92 -6.75 -2.20
N LYS A 24 -12.00 -7.53 -3.28
CA LYS A 24 -11.05 -7.51 -4.40
C LYS A 24 -11.20 -6.25 -5.25
N TRP A 25 -12.43 -5.81 -5.51
CA TRP A 25 -12.72 -4.55 -6.17
C TRP A 25 -12.20 -3.36 -5.37
N ASP A 26 -12.47 -3.32 -4.07
CA ASP A 26 -11.97 -2.29 -3.17
C ASP A 26 -10.44 -2.31 -3.09
N LYS A 27 -9.81 -3.50 -3.15
CA LYS A 27 -8.35 -3.62 -3.20
C LYS A 27 -7.78 -3.06 -4.51
N LEU A 28 -8.44 -3.31 -5.64
CA LEU A 28 -8.07 -2.74 -6.93
C LEU A 28 -8.23 -1.23 -6.97
N GLN A 29 -9.31 -0.71 -6.38
CA GLN A 29 -9.52 0.73 -6.23
C GLN A 29 -8.52 1.38 -5.27
N ARG A 30 -8.02 0.64 -4.26
CA ARG A 30 -6.92 1.10 -3.40
C ARG A 30 -5.57 1.08 -4.11
N GLY A 31 -5.39 0.25 -5.13
CA GLY A 31 -4.18 0.19 -5.96
C GLY A 31 -4.00 1.35 -6.96
N VAL A 32 -4.70 2.47 -6.77
CA VAL A 32 -4.68 3.61 -7.72
C VAL A 32 -3.39 4.42 -7.64
N ALA A 33 -2.62 4.32 -6.55
CA ALA A 33 -1.20 4.69 -6.52
C ALA A 33 -0.51 4.11 -5.28
N GLU A 34 0.49 3.26 -5.51
CA GLU A 34 1.37 2.69 -4.49
C GLU A 34 2.79 3.27 -4.67
N PHE A 35 3.46 3.57 -3.55
CA PHE A 35 4.83 4.05 -3.55
C PHE A 35 5.64 3.30 -2.50
N SER A 36 6.79 2.74 -2.89
CA SER A 36 7.68 2.03 -1.97
C SER A 36 9.05 2.70 -1.93
N ILE A 37 9.60 2.84 -0.72
CA ILE A 37 10.93 3.41 -0.49
C ILE A 37 11.62 2.66 0.65
N THR A 38 12.93 2.44 0.50
CA THR A 38 13.78 1.89 1.57
C THR A 38 14.68 2.99 2.11
N LEU A 39 14.55 3.27 3.39
CA LEU A 39 15.42 4.21 4.10
C LEU A 39 16.72 3.51 4.49
N ALA A 40 17.85 4.12 4.14
CA ALA A 40 19.19 3.65 4.49
C ALA A 40 19.44 3.68 6.01
N LEU A 41 18.80 4.63 6.70
CA LEU A 41 18.77 4.70 8.16
C LEU A 41 17.39 4.24 8.64
N GLY A 42 17.37 3.22 9.48
CA GLY A 42 16.12 2.71 10.02
C GLY A 42 15.48 3.70 11.00
N ARG A 43 14.15 3.80 10.93
CA ARG A 43 13.34 4.72 11.73
C ARG A 43 12.26 3.93 12.46
N ALA A 44 12.52 3.62 13.73
CA ALA A 44 11.65 2.78 14.56
C ALA A 44 10.34 3.48 15.00
N ASP A 45 10.25 4.80 14.81
CA ASP A 45 9.05 5.59 15.09
C ASP A 45 8.02 5.57 13.96
N LEU A 46 8.32 4.91 12.84
CA LEU A 46 7.38 4.76 11.72
C LEU A 46 6.46 3.57 11.94
N PHE A 47 5.15 3.80 11.85
CA PHE A 47 4.13 2.78 11.98
C PHE A 47 3.02 2.96 10.93
N PRO A 48 2.27 1.89 10.61
CA PRO A 48 1.15 1.97 9.66
C PRO A 48 0.11 3.02 10.05
N LYS A 49 -0.60 3.55 9.05
CA LYS A 49 -1.58 4.65 9.17
C LYS A 49 -0.99 5.99 9.62
N THR A 50 0.32 6.17 9.53
CA THR A 50 0.96 7.46 9.74
C THR A 50 0.96 8.26 8.45
N PRO A 51 0.41 9.50 8.42
CA PRO A 51 0.54 10.38 7.28
C PRO A 51 2.00 10.81 7.10
N VAL A 52 2.51 10.74 5.87
CA VAL A 52 3.88 11.13 5.56
C VAL A 52 3.93 12.00 4.30
N ARG A 53 5.00 12.80 4.21
CA ARG A 53 5.35 13.55 3.00
C ARG A 53 6.66 13.02 2.46
N VAL A 54 6.74 12.86 1.14
CA VAL A 54 7.95 12.52 0.42
C VAL A 54 8.43 13.76 -0.34
N SER A 55 9.74 13.83 -0.58
CA SER A 55 10.36 14.95 -1.30
C SER A 55 11.54 14.47 -2.10
N GLY A 56 11.77 15.08 -3.27
CA GLY A 56 12.87 14.74 -4.18
C GLY A 56 12.47 13.77 -5.28
N PHE A 57 11.18 13.50 -5.46
CA PHE A 57 10.65 12.71 -6.57
C PHE A 57 9.94 13.61 -7.59
N LYS A 58 9.31 13.00 -8.59
CA LYS A 58 8.49 13.75 -9.55
C LYS A 58 7.39 14.51 -8.80
N ARG A 59 7.02 15.69 -9.31
CA ARG A 59 6.00 16.57 -8.72
C ARG A 59 4.71 15.83 -8.33
N VAL A 60 4.27 14.88 -9.15
CA VAL A 60 3.06 14.07 -8.89
C VAL A 60 3.17 13.17 -7.64
N ILE A 61 4.38 12.83 -7.22
CA ILE A 61 4.68 12.01 -6.05
C ILE A 61 4.85 12.92 -4.83
N ASP A 62 5.57 14.03 -4.97
CA ASP A 62 5.85 14.97 -3.87
C ASP A 62 4.60 15.77 -3.44
N GLU A 63 3.70 16.10 -4.37
CA GLU A 63 2.45 16.84 -4.08
C GLU A 63 1.33 15.93 -3.51
N GLN A 64 1.52 14.61 -3.57
CA GLN A 64 0.54 13.64 -3.10
C GLN A 64 0.62 13.46 -1.59
N SER A 65 -0.55 13.36 -0.93
CA SER A 65 -0.61 12.96 0.48
C SER A 65 -0.52 11.44 0.58
N TRP A 66 0.50 10.97 1.30
CA TRP A 66 0.78 9.54 1.49
C TRP A 66 0.41 9.08 2.89
N LEU A 67 -0.02 7.83 2.99
CA LEU A 67 -0.27 7.11 4.23
C LEU A 67 0.59 5.85 4.25
N ILE A 68 1.28 5.57 5.35
CA ILE A 68 2.05 4.34 5.47
C ILE A 68 1.09 3.14 5.55
N SER A 69 1.13 2.25 4.55
CA SER A 69 0.36 1.01 4.56
C SER A 69 1.11 -0.10 5.29
N LYS A 70 2.44 -0.17 5.14
CA LYS A 70 3.29 -1.16 5.79
C LYS A 70 4.70 -0.63 6.07
N VAL A 71 5.25 -1.07 7.20
CA VAL A 71 6.63 -0.79 7.63
C VAL A 71 7.35 -2.12 7.80
N THR A 72 8.54 -2.25 7.24
CA THR A 72 9.41 -3.42 7.40
C THR A 72 10.77 -2.96 7.90
N HIS A 73 11.06 -3.25 9.16
CA HIS A 73 12.37 -2.98 9.73
C HIS A 73 13.30 -4.18 9.48
N ASN A 74 14.49 -3.92 8.95
CA ASN A 74 15.50 -4.96 8.74
C ASN A 74 16.76 -4.58 9.52
N LEU A 75 17.27 -5.53 10.31
CA LEU A 75 18.51 -5.39 11.04
C LEU A 75 19.45 -6.52 10.60
N ASN A 76 20.61 -6.14 10.05
CA ASN A 76 21.63 -7.09 9.61
C ASN A 76 23.05 -6.55 9.90
N ASN A 77 24.10 -7.28 9.49
CA ASN A 77 25.49 -6.86 9.67
C ASN A 77 25.86 -5.53 8.98
N SER A 78 25.05 -5.04 8.05
CA SER A 78 25.23 -3.75 7.36
C SER A 78 24.47 -2.59 8.02
N GLY A 79 23.71 -2.84 9.09
CA GLY A 79 23.04 -1.83 9.90
C GLY A 79 21.52 -2.01 9.96
N PHE A 80 20.86 -0.96 10.44
CA PHE A 80 19.41 -0.90 10.61
C PHE A 80 18.78 -0.12 9.45
N THR A 81 17.89 -0.77 8.70
CA THR A 81 17.16 -0.17 7.56
C THR A 81 15.66 -0.29 7.77
N THR A 82 14.88 0.53 7.07
CA THR A 82 13.42 0.49 7.15
C THR A 82 12.81 0.66 5.76
N GLY A 83 12.12 -0.38 5.29
CA GLY A 83 11.30 -0.35 4.09
C GLY A 83 9.90 0.17 4.41
N LEU A 84 9.40 1.06 3.56
CA LEU A 84 8.08 1.66 3.67
C LEU A 84 7.29 1.37 2.40
N GLU A 85 6.04 1.00 2.60
CA GLU A 85 5.01 0.98 1.57
C GLU A 85 4.00 2.07 1.90
N LEU A 86 3.72 2.93 0.93
CA LEU A 86 2.83 4.07 1.03
C LEU A 86 1.67 3.92 0.06
N GLU A 87 0.48 4.30 0.51
CA GLU A 87 -0.72 4.42 -0.30
C GLU A 87 -1.21 5.86 -0.30
N VAL A 88 -1.99 6.23 -1.31
CA VAL A 88 -2.64 7.53 -1.35
C VAL A 88 -3.60 7.65 -0.16
N LYS A 89 -3.45 8.73 0.61
CA LYS A 89 -4.38 9.05 1.68
C LYS A 89 -5.75 9.39 1.08
N HIS A 90 -6.71 8.50 1.23
CA HIS A 90 -8.12 8.80 1.01
C HIS A 90 -8.66 9.53 2.25
N LEU A 91 -9.20 10.75 2.07
CA LEU A 91 -9.85 11.54 3.12
C LEU A 91 -11.25 10.99 3.43
#